data_AF-A0A085GHQ8-F1
#
_entry.id   AF-A0A085GHQ8-F1
#
_cell.length_a   1.000
_cell.length_b   1.000
_cell.length_c   1.000
_cell.angle_alpha   90.00
_cell.angle_beta   90.00
_cell.angle_gamma   90.00
#
_symmetry.space_group_name_H-M   'P 1'
#
loop_
_entity.id
_entity.type
_entity.pdbx_description
1 polymer ?
#
loop_
_entity_poly.entity_id
_entity_poly.type
_entity_poly.pdbx_seq_one_letter_code
_entity_poly.pdbx_strand_id
1 'polypeptide(L)' 'MQMLLALGAGLFVGLLFSWLRVPLPAPPTLTGIIGAFGVFMGSVLFRLIVR' A
#
# COMPACT_ATOMS: atom_id res chain seq x y z
N MET A 1 17.63 3.19 -1.12
CA MET A 1 17.33 2.56 -2.43
C MET A 1 15.99 1.82 -2.41
N GLN A 2 15.70 1.01 -1.38
CA GLN A 2 14.45 0.24 -1.24
C GLN A 2 13.15 1.01 -1.53
N MET A 3 13.00 2.25 -1.05
CA MET A 3 11.74 3.02 -1.27
C MET A 3 11.46 3.29 -2.75
N LEU A 4 12.49 3.61 -3.53
CA LEU A 4 12.33 3.92 -4.95
C LEU A 4 11.98 2.66 -5.76
N LEU A 5 12.57 1.52 -5.39
CA LEU A 5 12.24 0.22 -5.97
C LEU A 5 10.81 -0.23 -5.60
N ALA A 6 10.38 -0.01 -4.35
CA ALA A 6 9.02 -0.33 -3.91
C ALA A 6 7.96 0.53 -4.63
N LEU A 7 8.22 1.84 -4.77
CA LEU A 7 7.39 2.75 -5.56
C LEU A 7 7.33 2.32 -7.03
N GLY A 8 8.48 2.05 -7.63
CA GLY A 8 8.57 1.59 -9.03
C GLY A 8 7.83 0.27 -9.26
N ALA A 9 7.99 -0.71 -8.36
CA ALA A 9 7.27 -1.98 -8.43
C ALA A 9 5.76 -1.78 -8.29
N GLY A 10 5.30 -0.96 -7.34
CA GLY A 10 3.88 -0.65 -7.16
C GLY A 10 3.26 0.03 -8.37
N LEU A 11 3.95 1.02 -8.96
CA LEU A 11 3.53 1.68 -10.19
C LEU A 11 3.45 0.70 -11.35
N PHE A 12 4.49 -0.11 -11.54
CA PHE A 12 4.55 -1.09 -12.63
C PHE A 12 3.42 -2.12 -12.53
N VAL A 13 3.20 -2.71 -11.34
CA VAL A 13 2.13 -3.67 -11.11
C VAL A 13 0.75 -3.02 -11.31
N GLY A 14 0.55 -1.79 -10.82
CA GLY A 14 -0.70 -1.06 -11.02
C GLY A 14 -1.00 -0.79 -12.50
N LEU A 15 0.00 -0.34 -13.26
CA LEU A 15 -0.10 -0.12 -14.71
C LEU A 15 -0.37 -1.44 -15.45
N LEU A 16 0.37 -2.50 -15.15
CA LEU A 16 0.25 -3.80 -15.81
C LEU A 16 -1.13 -4.41 -15.60
N PHE A 17 -1.63 -4.44 -14.37
CA PHE A 17 -2.95 -5.04 -14.07
C PHE A 17 -4.09 -4.22 -14.63
N SER A 18 -3.98 -2.88 -14.61
CA SER A 18 -4.95 -2.00 -15.26
C SER A 18 -4.95 -2.18 -16.78
N TRP A 19 -3.78 -2.37 -17.40
CA TRP A 19 -3.66 -2.65 -18.83
C TRP A 19 -4.26 -4.01 -19.22
N LEU A 20 -4.02 -5.03 -18.41
CA LEU A 20 -4.58 -6.39 -18.57
C LEU A 20 -6.07 -6.48 -18.20
N ARG A 21 -6.66 -5.41 -17.62
CA ARG A 21 -8.06 -5.37 -17.13
C ARG A 21 -8.39 -6.50 -16.14
N VAL A 22 -7.40 -6.95 -15.39
CA VAL A 22 -7.56 -7.95 -14.33
C VAL A 22 -7.80 -7.26 -12.99
N PRO A 23 -8.45 -7.93 -12.02
CA PRO A 23 -8.64 -7.36 -10.69
C PRO A 23 -7.32 -6.94 -10.07
N LEU A 24 -7.27 -5.73 -9.52
CA LEU A 24 -6.07 -5.22 -8.86
C LEU A 24 -5.77 -6.03 -7.58
N PRO A 25 -4.50 -6.38 -7.33
CA PRO A 25 -4.10 -7.12 -6.13
C PRO A 25 -4.13 -6.24 -4.87
N ALA A 26 -4.02 -4.92 -5.01
CA ALA A 26 -4.09 -3.94 -3.94
C ALA A 26 -5.54 -3.46 -3.72
N PRO A 27 -5.87 -2.87 -2.56
CA PRO A 27 -7.20 -2.34 -2.29
C PRO A 27 -7.63 -1.37 -3.41
N PRO A 28 -8.75 -1.63 -4.11
CA PRO A 28 -9.14 -0.85 -5.28
C PRO A 28 -9.79 0.50 -4.91
N THR A 29 -10.06 0.74 -3.62
CA THR A 29 -10.73 1.95 -3.14
C THR A 29 -9.79 2.81 -2.30
N LEU A 30 -9.97 4.13 -2.37
CA LEU A 30 -9.27 5.08 -1.49
C LEU A 30 -9.49 4.74 -0.01
N THR A 31 -10.70 4.31 0.35
CA THR A 31 -11.04 3.86 1.71
C THR A 31 -10.19 2.68 2.16
N GLY A 32 -9.97 1.68 1.28
CA GLY A 32 -9.12 0.53 1.58
C GLY A 32 -7.65 0.92 1.80
N ILE A 33 -7.13 1.85 1.00
CA ILE A 33 -5.76 2.38 1.14
C ILE A 33 -5.61 3.14 2.46
N ILE A 34 -6.56 4.02 2.79
CA ILE A 34 -6.58 4.77 4.05
C ILE A 34 -6.67 3.81 5.26
N GLY A 35 -7.48 2.76 5.16
CA GLY A 35 -7.57 1.72 6.19
C GLY A 35 -6.25 0.99 6.42
N ALA A 36 -5.58 0.54 5.34
CA ALA A 36 -4.27 -0.12 5.43
C ALA A 36 -3.20 0.80 6.02
N PHE A 37 -3.20 2.08 5.64
CA PHE A 37 -2.33 3.09 6.22
C PHE A 37 -2.61 3.31 7.72
N GLY A 38 -3.89 3.36 8.11
CA GLY A 38 -4.32 3.45 9.51
C GLY A 38 -3.83 2.28 10.36
N VAL A 39 -3.85 1.05 9.84
CA VAL A 39 -3.29 -0.13 10.52
C VAL A 39 -1.79 0.01 10.77
N PHE A 40 -1.03 0.46 9.75
CA PHE A 40 0.40 0.71 9.90
C PHE A 40 0.66 1.79 10.96
N MET A 41 -0.02 2.94 10.88
CA MET A 41 0.11 4.01 11.87
C MET A 41 -0.25 3.56 13.28
N GLY A 42 -1.35 2.82 13.45
CA GLY A 42 -1.76 2.25 14.73
C GLY A 42 -0.68 1.36 15.33
N SER A 43 -0.02 0.53 14.52
CA SER A 43 1.10 -0.31 14.97
C SER A 43 2.31 0.50 15.45
N VAL A 44 2.60 1.62 14.78
CA VAL A 44 3.70 2.53 15.16
C VAL A 44 3.35 3.25 16.45
N LEU A 45 2.13 3.77 16.56
CA LEU A 45 1.66 4.49 17.74
C LEU A 45 1.61 3.58 18.98
N PHE A 46 1.12 2.35 18.84
CA PHE A 46 1.11 1.37 19.91
C PHE A 46 2.53 1.08 20.42
N ARG A 47 3.50 0.86 19.51
CA ARG A 47 4.91 0.68 19.89
C ARG A 47 5.51 1.91 20.58
N LEU A 48 5.01 3.10 20.28
CA LEU A 48 5.47 4.34 20.90
C LEU A 48 4.88 4.54 22.30
N ILE A 49 3.66 4.08 22.55
CA ILE A 49 2.96 4.19 23.84
C ILE A 49 3.42 3.09 24.82
N VAL A 50 3.68 1.89 24.32
CA VAL A 50 3.99 0.70 25.14
C VAL A 50 5.50 0.52 25.39
N ARG A 51 6.35 1.22 24.64
CA ARG A 51 7.77 1.41 25.00
C ARG A 51 7.91 2.52 26.01
#